data_AF-A0A972MQG3-F1
#
_entry.id   AF-A0A972MQG3-F1
#
_cell.length_a   1.000
_cell.length_b   1.000
_cell.length_c   1.000
_cell.angle_alpha   90.00
_cell.angle_beta   90.00
_cell.angle_gamma   90.00
#
_symmetry.space_group_name_H-M   'P 1'
#
loop_
_entity.id
_entity.type
_entity.pdbx_description
1 polymer ?
#
loop_
_entity_poly.entity_id
_entity_poly.type
_entity_poly.pdbx_seq_one_letter_code
_entity_poly.pdbx_strand_id
1 'polypeptide(L)'
;MKLEKFLVKLLVDFAFMLESSRRYKKIKNFFRNLLENDEYPYKKYFDLFMIFLIISSVIIIIEEVTSPISKWLYYYDVYFVTGVFIVEYLLRMWVHDDIHKIIIEEFENSLFLERPFDLKRVIKEILKKKWEYISSPLAIIDLLAILPSYRELRILRVFVLFRVFKLLRYSQNITHFFQVLTSKKSELSTLLILVAFTILVSGISLYVFEERSNPNITNLFDSFYWSLVTISTVGYGDITPQTKEGRIITMIIILSGVGLISFATSIIVSAFNERLEEMR
;
A
#
# COMPACT_ATOMS: atom_id res chain seq x y z
N MET A 1 23.87 2.69 -38.04
CA MET A 1 22.86 3.43 -38.83
C MET A 1 21.87 2.54 -39.60
N LYS A 2 22.28 1.59 -40.46
CA LYS A 2 21.32 0.69 -41.16
C LYS A 2 20.55 -0.27 -40.23
N LEU A 3 21.24 -0.87 -39.25
CA LEU A 3 20.65 -1.81 -38.30
C LEU A 3 19.62 -1.13 -37.37
N GLU A 4 19.92 0.08 -36.91
CA GLU A 4 19.05 0.87 -36.04
C GLU A 4 17.76 1.29 -36.75
N LYS A 5 17.85 1.76 -38.01
CA LYS A 5 16.67 2.06 -38.84
C LYS A 5 15.81 0.81 -39.10
N PHE A 6 16.45 -0.35 -39.29
CA PHE A 6 15.74 -1.62 -39.45
C PHE A 6 14.99 -2.02 -38.17
N LEU A 7 15.64 -1.91 -37.00
CA LEU A 7 15.03 -2.20 -35.70
C LEU A 7 13.85 -1.28 -35.39
N VAL A 8 14.00 0.02 -35.65
CA VAL A 8 12.91 1.01 -35.48
C VAL A 8 11.72 0.65 -36.37
N LYS A 9 11.97 0.34 -37.65
CA LYS A 9 10.90 -0.06 -38.57
C LYS A 9 10.18 -1.33 -38.08
N LEU A 10 10.94 -2.36 -37.69
CA LEU A 10 10.38 -3.61 -37.16
C LEU A 10 9.49 -3.35 -35.92
N LEU A 11 9.96 -2.48 -35.02
CA LEU A 11 9.26 -2.15 -33.78
C LEU A 11 7.95 -1.39 -34.05
N VAL A 12 7.97 -0.43 -34.98
CA VAL A 12 6.78 0.31 -35.42
C VAL A 12 5.79 -0.60 -36.15
N ASP A 13 6.27 -1.40 -37.10
CA ASP A 13 5.43 -2.38 -37.84
C ASP A 13 4.77 -3.36 -36.86
N PHE A 14 5.52 -3.83 -35.86
CA PHE A 14 4.98 -4.70 -34.80
C PHE A 14 3.93 -4.00 -33.94
N ALA A 15 4.13 -2.72 -33.59
CA ALA A 15 3.15 -1.94 -32.84
C ALA A 15 1.84 -1.78 -33.62
N PHE A 16 1.89 -1.45 -34.92
CA PHE A 16 0.71 -1.40 -35.79
C PHE A 16 0.06 -2.77 -35.99
N MET A 17 0.84 -3.85 -36.05
CA MET A 17 0.31 -5.22 -36.10
C MET A 17 -0.47 -5.56 -34.82
N LEU A 18 0.02 -5.17 -33.64
CA LEU A 18 -0.69 -5.34 -32.38
C LEU A 18 -1.97 -4.49 -32.32
N GLU A 19 -1.89 -3.23 -32.77
CA GLU A 19 -3.03 -2.31 -32.80
C GLU A 19 -4.14 -2.80 -33.76
N SER A 20 -3.78 -3.36 -34.90
CA SER A 20 -4.75 -3.93 -35.86
C SER A 20 -5.28 -5.32 -35.45
N SER A 21 -4.59 -6.04 -34.57
CA SER A 21 -4.97 -7.38 -34.15
C SER A 21 -6.17 -7.38 -33.20
N ARG A 22 -7.33 -7.81 -33.74
CA ARG A 22 -8.56 -8.02 -32.96
C ARG A 22 -8.36 -9.04 -31.83
N ARG A 23 -7.56 -10.08 -32.05
CA ARG A 23 -7.28 -11.11 -31.03
C ARG A 23 -6.51 -10.51 -29.85
N TYR A 24 -5.46 -9.75 -30.11
CA TYR A 24 -4.67 -9.10 -29.06
C TYR A 24 -5.52 -8.14 -28.23
N LYS A 25 -6.28 -7.26 -28.87
CA LYS A 25 -7.20 -6.34 -28.20
C LYS A 25 -8.23 -7.07 -27.35
N LYS A 26 -8.83 -8.16 -27.86
CA LYS A 26 -9.80 -8.98 -27.10
C LYS A 26 -9.18 -9.61 -25.85
N ILE A 27 -7.98 -10.19 -25.96
CA ILE A 27 -7.27 -10.80 -24.82
C ILE A 27 -6.89 -9.73 -23.79
N LYS A 28 -6.33 -8.60 -24.24
CA LYS A 28 -5.94 -7.53 -23.32
C LYS A 28 -7.13 -6.92 -22.60
N ASN A 29 -8.23 -6.67 -23.32
CA ASN A 29 -9.47 -6.18 -22.72
C ASN A 29 -10.10 -7.20 -21.77
N PHE A 30 -10.01 -8.50 -22.06
CA PHE A 30 -10.45 -9.54 -21.13
C PHE A 30 -9.70 -9.45 -19.79
N PHE A 31 -8.37 -9.41 -19.82
CA PHE A 31 -7.58 -9.28 -18.58
C PHE A 31 -7.77 -7.93 -17.91
N ARG A 32 -7.92 -6.84 -18.67
CA ARG A 32 -8.27 -5.52 -18.13
C ARG A 32 -9.59 -5.56 -17.37
N ASN A 33 -10.62 -6.14 -17.98
CA ASN A 33 -11.91 -6.29 -17.32
C ASN A 33 -11.86 -7.22 -16.11
N LEU A 34 -11.12 -8.34 -16.20
CA LEU A 34 -10.99 -9.28 -15.11
C LEU A 34 -10.26 -8.68 -13.89
N LEU A 35 -9.25 -7.84 -14.12
CA LEU A 35 -8.36 -7.33 -13.06
C LEU A 35 -8.81 -5.97 -12.51
N GLU A 36 -9.40 -5.10 -13.33
CA GLU A 36 -9.68 -3.70 -12.99
C GLU A 36 -11.17 -3.37 -12.97
N ASN A 37 -12.01 -3.97 -13.83
CA ASN A 37 -13.42 -3.58 -13.95
C ASN A 37 -14.32 -4.27 -12.92
N ASP A 38 -14.74 -3.51 -11.90
CA ASP A 38 -15.61 -3.97 -10.80
C ASP A 38 -17.00 -4.45 -11.25
N GLU A 39 -17.51 -3.99 -12.39
CA GLU A 39 -18.79 -4.42 -12.95
C GLU A 39 -18.70 -5.77 -13.69
N TYR A 40 -17.49 -6.28 -13.92
CA TYR A 40 -17.30 -7.49 -14.72
C TYR A 40 -17.69 -8.76 -13.93
N PRO A 41 -18.63 -9.59 -14.41
CA PRO A 41 -19.16 -10.71 -13.63
C PRO A 41 -18.09 -11.72 -13.16
N TYR A 42 -17.08 -11.97 -14.00
CA TYR A 42 -16.01 -12.91 -13.69
C TYR A 42 -14.98 -12.37 -12.70
N LYS A 43 -14.91 -11.04 -12.50
CA LYS A 43 -14.00 -10.43 -11.55
C LYS A 43 -14.30 -10.87 -10.13
N LYS A 44 -15.57 -10.94 -9.73
CA LYS A 44 -15.98 -11.41 -8.39
C LYS A 44 -15.41 -12.80 -8.06
N TYR A 45 -15.43 -13.71 -9.02
CA TYR A 45 -14.89 -15.06 -8.82
C TYR A 45 -13.36 -15.07 -8.76
N PHE A 46 -12.71 -14.26 -9.60
CA PHE A 46 -11.27 -14.07 -9.55
C PHE A 46 -10.83 -13.48 -8.20
N ASP A 47 -11.49 -12.41 -7.75
CA ASP A 47 -11.19 -11.76 -6.47
C ASP A 47 -11.41 -12.72 -5.29
N LEU A 48 -12.51 -13.49 -5.29
CA LEU A 48 -12.76 -14.51 -4.28
C LEU A 48 -11.67 -15.59 -4.26
N PHE A 49 -11.24 -16.05 -5.44
CA PHE A 49 -10.13 -16.98 -5.57
C PHE A 49 -8.83 -16.41 -5.01
N MET A 50 -8.49 -15.16 -5.34
CA MET A 50 -7.29 -14.51 -4.83
C MET A 50 -7.33 -14.30 -3.31
N ILE A 51 -8.48 -13.89 -2.77
CA ILE A 51 -8.70 -13.77 -1.33
C ILE A 51 -8.52 -15.13 -0.64
N PHE A 52 -9.07 -16.20 -1.21
CA PHE A 52 -8.88 -17.56 -0.70
C PHE A 52 -7.38 -17.95 -0.66
N LEU A 53 -6.63 -17.67 -1.73
CA LEU A 53 -5.19 -17.92 -1.76
C LEU A 53 -4.45 -17.14 -0.68
N ILE A 54 -4.78 -15.85 -0.49
CA ILE A 54 -4.18 -15.01 0.56
C ILE A 54 -4.47 -15.57 1.95
N ILE A 55 -5.73 -15.90 2.24
CA ILE A 55 -6.12 -16.42 3.56
C ILE A 55 -5.44 -17.78 3.81
N SER A 56 -5.49 -18.70 2.83
CA SER A 56 -4.83 -20.01 2.96
C SER A 56 -3.33 -19.88 3.21
N SER A 57 -2.68 -18.95 2.51
CA SER A 57 -1.27 -18.62 2.69
C SER A 57 -0.98 -18.11 4.10
N VAL A 58 -1.75 -17.12 4.57
CA VAL A 58 -1.59 -16.53 5.90
C VAL A 58 -1.76 -17.58 7.00
N ILE A 59 -2.73 -18.50 6.86
CA ILE A 59 -2.92 -19.61 7.80
C ILE A 59 -1.69 -20.53 7.83
N ILE A 60 -1.17 -20.93 6.66
CA ILE A 60 0.02 -21.79 6.57
C ILE A 60 1.23 -21.14 7.25
N ILE A 61 1.40 -19.83 7.08
CA ILE A 61 2.49 -19.07 7.69
C ILE A 61 2.35 -19.03 9.21
N ILE A 62 1.14 -18.82 9.73
CA ILE A 62 0.89 -18.84 11.17
C ILE A 62 1.20 -20.23 11.74
N GLU A 63 0.72 -21.28 11.08
CA GLU A 63 0.99 -22.66 11.46
C GLU A 63 2.49 -22.97 11.46
N GLU A 64 3.22 -22.54 10.43
CA GLU A 64 4.68 -22.71 10.29
C GLU A 64 5.48 -22.07 11.44
N VAL A 65 5.02 -20.93 11.97
CA VAL A 65 5.69 -20.29 13.12
C VAL A 65 5.53 -21.13 14.39
N THR A 66 4.40 -21.83 14.53
CA THR A 66 4.09 -22.63 15.72
C THR A 66 4.58 -24.07 15.64
N SER A 67 4.67 -24.65 14.44
CA SER A 67 4.99 -26.06 14.23
C SER A 67 5.57 -26.28 12.82
N PRO A 68 6.44 -27.28 12.63
CA PRO A 68 6.92 -27.63 11.30
C PRO A 68 5.75 -28.13 10.43
N ILE A 69 5.47 -27.42 9.33
CA ILE A 69 4.41 -27.77 8.39
C ILE A 69 4.78 -28.97 7.50
N SER A 70 3.76 -29.62 6.96
CA SER A 70 3.95 -30.67 5.96
C SER A 70 4.64 -30.11 4.70
N LYS A 71 5.47 -30.93 4.04
CA LYS A 71 6.18 -30.53 2.81
C LYS A 71 5.20 -30.06 1.71
N TRP A 72 4.02 -30.67 1.62
CA TRP A 72 3.03 -30.31 0.61
C TRP A 72 2.49 -28.90 0.81
N LEU A 73 2.16 -28.51 2.05
CA LEU A 73 1.72 -27.14 2.38
C LEU A 73 2.82 -26.11 2.11
N TYR A 74 4.08 -26.46 2.39
CA TYR A 74 5.23 -25.64 2.03
C TYR A 74 5.33 -25.41 0.51
N TYR A 75 5.25 -26.48 -0.29
CA TYR A 75 5.33 -26.36 -1.75
C TYR A 75 4.13 -25.60 -2.34
N TYR A 76 2.94 -25.79 -1.77
CA TYR A 76 1.74 -25.03 -2.15
C TYR A 76 1.92 -23.53 -1.91
N ASP A 77 2.33 -23.12 -0.71
CA ASP A 77 2.51 -21.69 -0.41
C ASP A 77 3.64 -21.05 -1.24
N VAL A 78 4.81 -21.71 -1.26
CA VAL A 78 6.02 -21.13 -1.85
C VAL A 78 5.95 -21.08 -3.38
N TYR A 79 5.46 -22.13 -4.04
CA TYR A 79 5.49 -22.21 -5.50
C TYR A 79 4.14 -21.87 -6.13
N PHE A 80 3.05 -22.47 -5.64
CA PHE A 80 1.74 -22.27 -6.26
C PHE A 80 1.16 -20.89 -5.95
N VAL A 81 1.01 -20.54 -4.66
CA VAL A 81 0.43 -19.23 -4.28
C VAL A 81 1.29 -18.08 -4.76
N THR A 82 2.60 -18.10 -4.47
CA THR A 82 3.52 -17.06 -4.95
C THR A 82 3.54 -16.99 -6.48
N GLY A 83 3.52 -18.14 -7.17
CA GLY A 83 3.47 -18.19 -8.63
C GLY A 83 2.23 -17.48 -9.19
N VAL A 84 1.05 -17.73 -8.62
CA VAL A 84 -0.18 -17.04 -8.99
C VAL A 84 -0.07 -15.53 -8.73
N PHE A 85 0.51 -15.11 -7.61
CA PHE A 85 0.71 -13.69 -7.30
C PHE A 85 1.68 -12.99 -8.26
N ILE A 86 2.76 -13.67 -8.66
CA ILE A 86 3.70 -13.15 -9.66
C ILE A 86 2.99 -12.97 -11.00
N VAL A 87 2.25 -14.00 -11.45
CA VAL A 87 1.51 -13.95 -12.71
C VAL A 87 0.50 -12.81 -12.69
N GLU A 88 -0.28 -12.67 -11.61
CA GLU A 88 -1.20 -11.56 -11.45
C GLU A 88 -0.48 -10.21 -11.52
N TYR A 89 0.59 -10.02 -10.75
CA TYR A 89 1.35 -8.76 -10.72
C TYR A 89 1.85 -8.37 -12.13
N LEU A 90 2.39 -9.35 -12.87
CA LEU A 90 2.86 -9.15 -14.23
C LEU A 90 1.71 -8.84 -15.20
N LEU A 91 0.57 -9.54 -15.09
CA LEU A 91 -0.62 -9.26 -15.90
C LEU A 91 -1.12 -7.84 -15.67
N ARG A 92 -1.19 -7.40 -14.41
CA ARG A 92 -1.60 -6.04 -14.07
C ARG A 92 -0.63 -4.99 -14.61
N MET A 93 0.67 -5.20 -14.44
CA MET A 93 1.69 -4.33 -15.02
C MET A 93 1.58 -4.27 -16.55
N TRP A 94 1.26 -5.39 -17.22
CA TRP A 94 1.09 -5.44 -18.67
C TRP A 94 -0.19 -4.72 -19.15
N VAL A 95 -1.28 -4.85 -18.40
CA VAL A 95 -2.58 -4.25 -18.69
C VAL A 95 -2.60 -2.74 -18.45
N HIS A 96 -1.88 -2.25 -17.44
CA HIS A 96 -1.83 -0.84 -17.03
C HIS A 96 -1.56 0.12 -18.20
N ASP A 97 -0.65 -0.26 -19.11
CA ASP A 97 -0.24 0.60 -20.23
C ASP A 97 -0.31 -0.10 -21.59
N ASP A 98 -0.72 0.65 -22.60
CA ASP A 98 -0.68 0.26 -24.01
C ASP A 98 0.64 0.69 -24.65
N ILE A 99 1.69 -0.13 -24.47
CA ILE A 99 3.03 0.13 -25.03
C ILE A 99 2.99 0.39 -26.55
N HIS A 100 2.17 -0.37 -27.29
CA HIS A 100 2.00 -0.20 -28.73
C HIS A 100 1.46 1.18 -29.11
N LYS A 101 0.59 1.78 -28.30
CA LYS A 101 0.08 3.13 -28.54
C LYS A 101 1.15 4.21 -28.34
N ILE A 102 2.00 4.06 -27.32
CA ILE A 102 3.12 4.99 -27.07
C ILE A 102 4.07 5.02 -28.28
N ILE A 103 4.35 3.85 -28.85
CA ILE A 103 5.19 3.72 -30.04
C ILE A 103 4.55 4.41 -31.25
N ILE A 104 3.25 4.16 -31.47
CA ILE A 104 2.51 4.74 -32.60
C ILE A 104 2.42 6.27 -32.46
N GLU A 105 2.11 6.77 -31.27
CA GLU A 105 2.02 8.20 -30.97
C GLU A 105 3.34 8.92 -31.21
N GLU A 106 4.47 8.36 -30.77
CA GLU A 106 5.78 8.93 -31.08
C GLU A 106 6.13 8.85 -32.58
N PHE A 107 5.70 7.78 -33.26
CA PHE A 107 5.90 7.66 -34.70
C PHE A 107 5.11 8.72 -35.48
N GLU A 108 3.83 8.91 -35.17
CA GLU A 108 2.98 9.97 -35.73
C GLU A 108 3.55 11.36 -35.45
N ASN A 109 4.01 11.62 -34.22
CA ASN A 109 4.67 12.87 -33.85
C ASN A 109 5.99 13.10 -34.61
N SER A 110 6.75 12.05 -34.87
CA SER A 110 8.00 12.14 -35.64
C SER A 110 7.74 12.50 -37.11
N LEU A 111 6.68 11.94 -37.69
CA LEU A 111 6.20 12.27 -39.05
C LEU A 111 5.71 13.71 -39.14
N PHE A 112 4.90 14.15 -38.17
CA PHE A 112 4.34 15.51 -38.15
C PHE A 112 5.40 16.61 -37.99
N LEU A 113 6.45 16.34 -37.20
CA LEU A 113 7.54 17.30 -36.92
C LEU A 113 8.73 17.15 -37.87
N GLU A 114 8.64 16.29 -38.90
CA GLU A 114 9.71 15.98 -39.86
C GLU A 114 11.05 15.59 -39.20
N ARG A 115 11.00 14.97 -38.02
CA ARG A 115 12.17 14.57 -37.24
C ARG A 115 12.39 13.06 -37.29
N PRO A 116 13.63 12.57 -37.12
CA PRO A 116 13.86 11.13 -36.98
C PRO A 116 13.16 10.59 -35.72
N PHE A 117 12.66 9.36 -35.80
CA PHE A 117 12.07 8.64 -34.69
C PHE A 117 13.06 8.52 -33.53
N ASP A 118 12.66 8.95 -32.33
CA ASP A 118 13.51 8.91 -31.14
C ASP A 118 13.16 7.70 -30.26
N LEU A 119 13.91 6.62 -30.45
CA LEU A 119 13.77 5.40 -29.64
C LEU A 119 14.02 5.66 -28.14
N LYS A 120 14.92 6.59 -27.79
CA LYS A 120 15.24 6.89 -26.39
C LYS A 120 14.05 7.54 -25.71
N ARG A 121 13.32 8.41 -26.41
CA ARG A 121 12.09 9.03 -25.90
C ARG A 121 11.03 7.96 -25.61
N VAL A 122 10.77 7.05 -26.55
CA VAL A 122 9.82 5.94 -26.36
C VAL A 122 10.19 5.07 -25.16
N ILE A 123 11.45 4.64 -25.07
CA ILE A 123 11.91 3.80 -23.96
C ILE A 123 11.75 4.55 -22.64
N LYS A 124 12.11 5.84 -22.59
CA LYS A 124 11.96 6.66 -21.39
C LYS A 124 10.49 6.81 -20.98
N GLU A 125 9.58 7.02 -21.92
CA GLU A 125 8.15 7.12 -21.65
C GLU A 125 7.56 5.77 -21.17
N ILE A 126 7.95 4.65 -21.79
CA ILE A 126 7.55 3.30 -21.34
C ILE A 126 8.05 3.06 -19.92
N LEU A 127 9.34 3.30 -19.64
CA LEU A 127 9.91 3.11 -18.31
C LEU A 127 9.25 4.02 -17.28
N LYS A 128 8.93 5.26 -17.63
CA LYS A 128 8.22 6.20 -16.75
C LYS A 128 6.85 5.65 -16.35
N LYS A 129 6.04 5.18 -17.30
CA LYS A 129 4.71 4.63 -17.00
C LYS A 129 4.79 3.32 -16.20
N LYS A 130 5.76 2.45 -16.52
CA LYS A 130 6.01 1.23 -15.72
C LYS A 130 6.46 1.56 -14.30
N TRP A 131 7.32 2.57 -14.14
CA TRP A 131 7.75 3.03 -12.83
C TRP A 131 6.60 3.63 -12.03
N GLU A 132 5.73 4.41 -12.67
CA GLU A 132 4.52 4.95 -12.06
C GLU A 132 3.64 3.84 -11.48
N TYR A 133 3.41 2.75 -12.24
CA TYR A 133 2.72 1.57 -11.73
C TYR A 133 3.43 0.93 -10.53
N ILE A 134 4.73 0.63 -10.66
CA ILE A 134 5.52 -0.04 -9.61
C ILE A 134 5.57 0.79 -8.32
N SER A 135 5.62 2.12 -8.45
CA SER A 135 5.64 3.06 -7.32
C SER A 135 4.27 3.28 -6.67
N SER A 136 3.19 2.74 -7.25
CA SER A 136 1.87 2.84 -6.65
C SER A 136 1.78 2.04 -5.34
N PRO A 137 1.11 2.55 -4.29
CA PRO A 137 1.05 1.87 -2.99
C PRO A 137 0.56 0.42 -3.06
N LEU A 138 -0.45 0.15 -3.89
CA LEU A 138 -1.01 -1.20 -4.07
C LEU A 138 -0.04 -2.14 -4.80
N ALA A 139 0.72 -1.64 -5.78
CA ALA A 139 1.73 -2.46 -6.47
C ALA A 139 2.94 -2.75 -5.57
N ILE A 140 3.32 -1.82 -4.68
CA ILE A 140 4.36 -2.06 -3.68
C ILE A 140 3.92 -3.16 -2.72
N ILE A 141 2.67 -3.13 -2.25
CA ILE A 141 2.11 -4.19 -1.39
C ILE A 141 2.17 -5.56 -2.09
N ASP A 142 1.80 -5.63 -3.38
CA ASP A 142 1.91 -6.88 -4.15
C ASP A 142 3.36 -7.37 -4.27
N LEU A 143 4.30 -6.46 -4.50
CA LEU A 143 5.72 -6.79 -4.58
C LEU A 143 6.25 -7.32 -3.24
N LEU A 144 5.90 -6.65 -2.14
CA LEU A 144 6.25 -7.07 -0.78
C LEU A 144 5.60 -8.41 -0.40
N ALA A 145 4.42 -8.72 -0.94
CA ALA A 145 3.75 -10.01 -0.73
C ALA A 145 4.46 -11.19 -1.46
N ILE A 146 5.18 -10.90 -2.56
CA ILE A 146 5.91 -11.87 -3.39
C ILE A 146 7.35 -12.10 -2.87
N LEU A 147 8.01 -11.02 -2.42
CA LEU A 147 9.40 -11.00 -1.94
C LEU A 147 9.80 -12.10 -0.92
N PRO A 148 8.94 -12.55 0.02
CA PRO A 148 9.36 -13.43 1.11
C PRO A 148 9.69 -14.87 0.71
N SER A 149 9.59 -15.24 -0.58
CA SER A 149 9.91 -16.59 -1.04
C SER A 149 11.41 -16.92 -0.99
N TYR A 150 12.28 -15.93 -0.74
CA TYR A 150 13.71 -16.12 -0.48
C TYR A 150 13.98 -16.17 1.04
N ARG A 151 13.58 -17.29 1.65
CA ARG A 151 13.43 -17.52 3.10
C ARG A 151 14.71 -17.64 3.94
N GLU A 152 15.88 -17.29 3.41
CA GLU A 152 17.16 -17.45 4.12
C GLU A 152 17.32 -16.46 5.30
N LEU A 153 16.66 -15.30 5.25
CA LEU A 153 16.81 -14.23 6.26
C LEU A 153 15.56 -14.11 7.16
N ARG A 154 15.73 -14.38 8.46
CA ARG A 154 14.67 -14.32 9.49
C ARG A 154 13.89 -12.99 9.49
N ILE A 155 14.56 -11.88 9.22
CA ILE A 155 13.93 -10.55 9.21
C ILE A 155 12.99 -10.33 8.00
N LEU A 156 13.28 -10.97 6.86
CA LEU A 156 12.43 -10.89 5.68
C LEU A 156 11.08 -11.60 5.89
N ARG A 157 10.99 -12.47 6.90
CA ARG A 157 9.75 -13.15 7.27
C ARG A 157 8.68 -12.19 7.77
N VAL A 158 9.04 -11.02 8.31
CA VAL A 158 8.06 -9.97 8.67
C VAL A 158 7.35 -9.43 7.43
N PHE A 159 8.02 -9.41 6.25
CA PHE A 159 7.38 -8.96 5.01
C PHE A 159 6.23 -9.86 4.57
N VAL A 160 6.17 -11.08 5.09
CA VAL A 160 5.06 -12.01 4.85
C VAL A 160 3.73 -11.44 5.34
N LEU A 161 3.73 -10.64 6.42
CA LEU A 161 2.53 -10.00 6.93
C LEU A 161 1.91 -9.02 5.92
N PHE A 162 2.70 -8.50 4.96
CA PHE A 162 2.16 -7.66 3.89
C PHE A 162 1.27 -8.42 2.91
N ARG A 163 1.29 -9.77 2.90
CA ARG A 163 0.31 -10.57 2.14
C ARG A 163 -1.13 -10.25 2.59
N VAL A 164 -1.36 -9.97 3.87
CA VAL A 164 -2.69 -9.57 4.38
C VAL A 164 -3.11 -8.23 3.78
N PHE A 165 -2.20 -7.27 3.67
CA PHE A 165 -2.49 -5.97 3.06
C PHE A 165 -2.86 -6.08 1.57
N LYS A 166 -2.52 -7.17 0.89
CA LYS A 166 -2.98 -7.43 -0.48
C LYS A 166 -4.51 -7.53 -0.58
N LEU A 167 -5.20 -7.92 0.50
CA LEU A 167 -6.67 -7.91 0.56
C LEU A 167 -7.26 -6.53 0.29
N LEU A 168 -6.53 -5.46 0.62
CA LEU A 168 -6.95 -4.09 0.33
C LEU A 168 -7.19 -3.88 -1.18
N ARG A 169 -6.42 -4.54 -2.05
CA ARG A 169 -6.56 -4.42 -3.51
C ARG A 169 -7.87 -5.00 -4.05
N TYR A 170 -8.43 -6.00 -3.38
CA TYR A 170 -9.70 -6.64 -3.75
C TYR A 170 -10.90 -5.96 -3.08
N SER A 171 -10.65 -4.96 -2.23
CA SER A 171 -11.70 -4.08 -1.72
C SER A 171 -11.92 -2.94 -2.70
N GLN A 172 -13.07 -2.95 -3.38
CA GLN A 172 -13.49 -1.89 -4.31
C GLN A 172 -13.50 -0.51 -3.63
N ASN A 173 -13.76 -0.50 -2.32
CA ASN A 173 -13.95 0.72 -1.54
C ASN A 173 -12.64 1.33 -1.01
N ILE A 174 -11.49 0.67 -1.17
CA ILE A 174 -10.24 1.19 -0.58
C ILE A 174 -9.75 2.46 -1.27
N THR A 175 -9.95 2.55 -2.59
CA THR A 175 -9.58 3.74 -3.38
C THR A 175 -10.45 4.93 -2.94
N HIS A 176 -11.75 4.70 -2.75
CA HIS A 176 -12.67 5.67 -2.18
C HIS A 176 -12.32 6.05 -0.74
N PHE A 177 -11.91 5.09 0.10
CA PHE A 177 -11.42 5.37 1.45
C PHE A 177 -10.23 6.35 1.42
N PHE A 178 -9.21 6.08 0.60
CA PHE A 178 -8.05 6.96 0.50
C PHE A 178 -8.38 8.32 -0.12
N GLN A 179 -9.33 8.38 -1.06
CA GLN A 179 -9.83 9.64 -1.61
C GLN A 179 -10.51 10.50 -0.54
N VAL A 180 -11.37 9.90 0.29
CA VAL A 180 -12.03 10.57 1.43
C VAL A 180 -11.01 11.04 2.46
N LEU A 181 -9.98 10.25 2.73
CA LEU A 181 -8.94 10.66 3.67
C LEU A 181 -8.07 11.80 3.10
N THR A 182 -7.82 11.79 1.79
CA THR A 182 -7.07 12.84 1.09
C THR A 182 -7.85 14.14 1.00
N SER A 183 -9.19 14.10 0.96
CA SER A 183 -10.02 15.30 0.97
C SER A 183 -9.92 16.07 2.30
N LYS A 184 -9.74 15.36 3.43
CA LYS A 184 -9.52 15.94 4.77
C LYS A 184 -8.06 16.03 5.20
N LYS A 185 -7.13 16.12 4.25
CA LYS A 185 -5.68 16.13 4.54
C LYS A 185 -5.25 17.27 5.47
N SER A 186 -5.92 18.42 5.43
CA SER A 186 -5.55 19.59 6.22
C SER A 186 -5.97 19.44 7.69
N GLU A 187 -7.14 18.85 7.91
CA GLU A 187 -7.68 18.55 9.22
C GLU A 187 -6.88 17.42 9.88
N LEU A 188 -6.54 16.38 9.12
CA LEU A 188 -5.71 15.28 9.59
C LEU A 188 -4.27 15.73 9.91
N SER A 189 -3.68 16.61 9.09
CA SER A 189 -2.34 17.16 9.40
C SER A 189 -2.37 18.01 10.68
N THR A 190 -3.40 18.82 10.87
CA THR A 190 -3.60 19.61 12.09
C THR A 190 -3.74 18.70 13.32
N LEU A 191 -4.55 17.64 13.22
CA LEU A 191 -4.70 16.64 14.27
C LEU A 191 -3.35 15.96 14.61
N LEU A 192 -2.58 15.55 13.60
CA LEU A 192 -1.28 14.90 13.82
C LEU A 192 -0.29 15.83 14.53
N ILE A 193 -0.25 17.12 14.15
CA ILE A 193 0.57 18.12 14.83
C ILE A 193 0.14 18.26 16.30
N LEU A 194 -1.17 18.31 16.55
CA LEU A 194 -1.71 18.45 17.90
C LEU A 194 -1.43 17.22 18.78
N VAL A 195 -1.54 16.02 18.22
CA VAL A 195 -1.17 14.76 18.90
C VAL A 195 0.32 14.73 19.20
N ALA A 196 1.17 15.05 18.22
CA ALA A 196 2.61 15.09 18.41
C ALA A 196 3.03 16.11 19.47
N PHE A 197 2.43 17.30 19.44
CA PHE A 197 2.65 18.33 20.46
C PHE A 197 2.22 17.84 21.85
N THR A 198 1.06 17.19 21.96
CA THR A 198 0.56 16.66 23.24
C THR A 198 1.47 15.57 23.78
N ILE A 199 1.97 14.66 22.93
CA ILE A 199 2.94 13.62 23.33
C ILE A 199 4.24 14.27 23.81
N LEU A 200 4.74 15.29 23.11
CA LEU A 200 5.96 15.99 23.50
C LEU A 200 5.82 16.68 24.86
N VAL A 201 4.76 17.49 25.04
CA VAL A 201 4.50 18.19 26.31
C VAL A 201 4.28 17.19 27.43
N SER A 202 3.47 16.15 27.19
CA SER A 202 3.17 15.10 28.15
C SER A 202 4.43 14.36 28.61
N GLY A 203 5.28 13.92 27.68
CA GLY A 203 6.45 13.12 28.01
C GLY A 203 7.54 13.92 28.70
N ILE A 204 7.79 15.16 28.25
CA ILE A 204 8.72 16.08 28.94
C ILE A 204 8.21 16.39 30.35
N SER A 205 6.91 16.70 30.49
CA SER A 205 6.35 17.02 31.81
C SER A 205 6.50 15.83 32.76
N LEU A 206 6.10 14.62 32.32
CA LEU A 206 6.21 13.43 33.15
C LEU A 206 7.67 13.17 33.54
N TYR A 207 8.60 13.24 32.59
CA TYR A 207 10.02 13.04 32.86
C TYR A 207 10.53 13.99 33.95
N VAL A 208 10.23 15.29 33.83
CA VAL A 208 10.66 16.31 34.80
C VAL A 208 10.15 16.01 36.21
N PHE A 209 8.93 15.51 36.37
CA PHE A 209 8.36 15.25 37.71
C PHE A 209 8.67 13.84 38.24
N GLU A 210 8.89 12.85 37.37
CA GLU A 210 8.96 11.44 37.77
C GLU A 210 10.34 10.80 37.64
N GLU A 211 11.29 11.34 36.85
CA GLU A 211 12.61 10.72 36.61
C GLU A 211 13.34 10.31 37.91
N ARG A 212 13.28 11.16 38.94
CA ARG A 212 13.98 10.90 40.21
C ARG A 212 13.23 9.95 41.15
N SER A 213 11.93 9.80 40.96
CA SER A 213 11.03 9.13 41.90
C SER A 213 10.51 7.80 41.38
N ASN A 214 10.50 7.61 40.07
CA ASN A 214 9.91 6.46 39.40
C ASN A 214 11.01 5.60 38.76
N PRO A 215 11.28 4.38 39.28
CA PRO A 215 12.33 3.52 38.74
C PRO A 215 12.02 3.00 37.33
N ASN A 216 10.77 3.09 36.87
CA ASN A 216 10.37 2.64 35.54
C ASN A 216 10.63 3.68 34.44
N ILE A 217 11.08 4.90 34.81
CA ILE A 217 11.45 5.96 33.86
C ILE A 217 12.96 6.16 33.95
N THR A 218 13.70 5.58 33.00
CA THR A 218 15.17 5.67 32.96
C THR A 218 15.67 6.76 32.02
N ASN A 219 14.89 7.07 31.00
CA ASN A 219 15.25 8.02 29.96
C ASN A 219 13.99 8.73 29.42
N LEU A 220 14.18 9.80 28.64
CA LEU A 220 13.06 10.60 28.11
C LEU A 220 12.15 9.80 27.15
N PHE A 221 12.68 8.79 26.45
CA PHE A 221 11.85 7.94 25.57
C PHE A 221 10.83 7.13 26.35
N ASP A 222 11.15 6.69 27.57
CA ASP A 222 10.21 5.95 28.43
C ASP A 222 8.99 6.83 28.75
N SER A 223 9.20 8.12 29.00
CA SER A 223 8.11 9.08 29.21
C SER A 223 7.31 9.36 27.94
N PHE A 224 7.93 9.43 26.76
CA PHE A 224 7.18 9.55 25.50
C PHE A 224 6.37 8.29 25.17
N TYR A 225 6.93 7.11 25.46
CA TYR A 225 6.21 5.84 25.35
C TYR A 225 4.99 5.84 26.28
N TRP A 226 5.15 6.24 27.54
CA TRP A 226 4.04 6.40 28.47
C TRP A 226 2.98 7.37 27.95
N SER A 227 3.38 8.53 27.41
CA SER A 227 2.45 9.52 26.85
C SER A 227 1.65 8.94 25.70
N LEU A 228 2.30 8.20 24.80
CA LEU A 228 1.63 7.55 23.68
C LEU A 228 0.63 6.48 24.16
N VAL A 229 1.03 5.61 25.09
CA VAL A 229 0.18 4.55 25.68
C VAL A 229 -1.02 5.15 26.43
N THR A 230 -0.83 6.26 27.12
CA THR A 230 -1.87 6.94 27.90
C THR A 230 -2.85 7.69 27.00
N ILE A 231 -2.35 8.50 26.05
CA ILE A 231 -3.19 9.27 25.12
C ILE A 231 -3.98 8.35 24.19
N SER A 232 -3.40 7.23 23.77
CA SER A 232 -4.08 6.21 22.94
C SER A 232 -5.08 5.35 23.71
N THR A 233 -5.24 5.57 25.02
CA THR A 233 -6.15 4.82 25.91
C THR A 233 -5.84 3.32 26.04
N VAL A 234 -4.64 2.88 25.63
CA VAL A 234 -4.21 1.47 25.77
C VAL A 234 -3.93 1.13 27.23
N GLY A 235 -3.14 1.96 27.92
CA GLY A 235 -2.93 1.87 29.36
C GLY A 235 -2.37 0.53 29.86
N TYR A 236 -1.20 0.08 29.37
CA TYR A 236 -0.56 -1.16 29.82
C TYR A 236 -0.28 -1.22 31.33
N GLY A 237 -0.07 -0.06 31.96
CA GLY A 237 0.16 0.05 33.41
C GLY A 237 1.59 -0.29 33.85
N ASP A 238 2.50 -0.46 32.91
CA ASP A 238 3.94 -0.67 33.12
C ASP A 238 4.65 0.60 33.64
N ILE A 239 4.24 1.77 33.18
CA ILE A 239 4.69 3.08 33.70
C ILE A 239 3.48 3.85 34.24
N THR A 240 3.54 4.28 35.50
CA THR A 240 2.50 5.11 36.12
C THR A 240 3.12 6.19 37.01
N PRO A 241 2.58 7.43 37.01
CA PRO A 241 3.09 8.52 37.86
C PRO A 241 2.93 8.21 39.36
N GLN A 242 4.02 8.35 40.10
CA GLN A 242 4.05 8.13 41.55
C GLN A 242 3.96 9.43 42.35
N THR A 243 4.45 10.53 41.80
CA THR A 243 4.43 11.85 42.45
C THR A 243 3.04 12.50 42.38
N LYS A 244 2.75 13.42 43.30
CA LYS A 244 1.47 14.14 43.31
C LYS A 244 1.34 15.03 42.08
N GLU A 245 2.44 15.70 41.74
CA GLU A 245 2.58 16.61 40.61
C GLU A 245 2.41 15.86 39.29
N GLY A 246 3.09 14.72 39.13
CA GLY A 246 2.97 13.84 37.96
C GLY A 246 1.54 13.31 37.79
N ARG A 247 0.85 12.96 38.88
CA ARG A 247 -0.56 12.54 38.85
C ARG A 247 -1.50 13.66 38.41
N ILE A 248 -1.33 14.89 38.91
CA ILE A 248 -2.15 16.05 38.51
C ILE A 248 -1.98 16.32 37.01
N ILE A 249 -0.74 16.34 36.52
CA ILE A 249 -0.46 16.56 35.09
C ILE A 249 -1.04 15.44 34.24
N THR A 250 -0.92 14.19 34.70
CA THR A 250 -1.51 13.03 34.04
C THR A 250 -3.03 13.15 33.89
N MET A 251 -3.74 13.63 34.91
CA MET A 251 -5.19 13.85 34.81
C MET A 251 -5.54 14.83 33.68
N ILE A 252 -4.79 15.93 33.55
CA ILE A 252 -4.99 16.92 32.48
C ILE A 252 -4.71 16.29 31.10
N ILE A 253 -3.60 15.55 30.98
CA ILE A 253 -3.20 14.90 29.73
C ILE A 253 -4.24 13.87 29.28
N ILE A 254 -4.79 13.08 30.21
CA ILE A 254 -5.84 12.10 29.89
C ILE A 254 -7.07 12.80 29.31
N LEU A 255 -7.51 13.92 29.92
CA LEU A 255 -8.63 14.70 29.38
C LEU A 255 -8.32 15.25 27.98
N SER A 256 -7.11 15.76 27.75
CA SER A 256 -6.67 16.19 26.43
C SER A 256 -6.67 15.03 25.42
N GLY A 257 -6.17 13.86 25.81
CA GLY A 257 -6.10 12.66 24.96
C GLY A 257 -7.48 12.18 24.50
N VAL A 258 -8.46 12.14 25.40
CA VAL A 258 -9.86 11.82 25.06
C VAL A 258 -10.43 12.81 24.04
N GLY A 259 -10.13 14.11 24.21
CA GLY A 259 -10.49 15.14 23.24
C GLY A 259 -9.88 14.92 21.85
N LEU A 260 -8.60 14.52 21.78
CA LEU A 260 -7.91 14.24 20.53
C LEU A 260 -8.48 13.03 19.78
N ILE A 261 -8.77 11.93 20.48
CA ILE A 261 -9.39 10.74 19.88
C ILE A 261 -10.80 11.08 19.36
N SER A 262 -11.55 11.87 20.12
CA SER A 262 -12.88 12.34 19.72
C SER A 262 -12.81 13.21 18.47
N PHE A 263 -11.82 14.10 18.41
CA PHE A 263 -11.59 14.93 17.23
C PHE A 263 -11.20 14.11 16.00
N ALA A 264 -10.32 13.12 16.15
CA ALA A 264 -9.95 12.19 15.08
C ALA A 264 -11.17 11.45 14.52
N THR A 265 -12.00 10.91 15.41
CA THR A 265 -13.23 10.19 15.05
C THR A 265 -14.20 11.12 14.32
N SER A 266 -14.37 12.35 14.80
CA SER A 266 -15.25 13.35 14.18
C SER A 266 -14.82 13.71 12.75
N ILE A 267 -13.51 13.86 12.49
CA ILE A 267 -13.00 14.15 11.14
C ILE A 267 -13.34 13.01 10.19
N ILE A 268 -13.07 11.77 10.61
CA ILE A 268 -13.34 10.57 9.79
C ILE A 268 -14.84 10.45 9.50
N VAL A 269 -15.69 10.54 10.52
CA VAL A 269 -17.15 10.44 10.37
C VAL A 269 -17.69 11.54 9.44
N SER A 270 -17.22 12.78 9.62
CA SER A 270 -17.58 13.91 8.76
C SER A 270 -17.20 13.65 7.29
N ALA A 271 -15.99 13.15 7.05
CA ALA A 271 -15.49 12.84 5.72
C ALA A 271 -16.34 11.77 5.01
N PHE A 272 -16.75 10.74 5.74
CA PHE A 272 -17.63 9.69 5.20
C PHE A 272 -19.04 10.18 4.94
N ASN A 273 -19.61 11.00 5.83
CA ASN A 273 -20.95 11.56 5.65
C ASN A 273 -21.01 12.47 4.42
N GLU A 274 -20.04 13.36 4.24
CA GLU A 274 -19.93 14.22 3.06
C GLU A 274 -19.87 13.38 1.77
N ARG A 275 -19.09 12.30 1.78
CA ARG A 275 -19.00 11.39 0.62
C ARG A 275 -20.30 10.62 0.35
N LEU A 276 -21.03 10.23 1.39
CA LEU A 276 -22.33 9.56 1.25
C LEU A 276 -23.41 10.49 0.68
N GLU A 277 -23.38 11.77 1.06
CA GLU A 277 -24.27 12.78 0.50
C GLU A 277 -24.00 13.03 -0.99
N GLU A 278 -22.73 13.07 -1.42
CA GLU A 278 -22.36 13.18 -2.85
C GLU A 278 -22.83 11.99 -3.72
N MET A 279 -23.08 10.83 -3.12
CA MET A 279 -23.52 9.61 -3.83
C MET A 279 -25.05 9.43 -3.87
N ARG A 280 -25.80 10.26 -3.14
CA ARG A 280 -27.28 10.26 -3.16
C ARG A 280 -27.83 11.19 -4.23
#